data_AF-A0A0M3I5C4-F1
#
_entry.id   AF-A0A0M3I5C4-F1
#
_cell.length_a   1.000
_cell.length_b   1.000
_cell.length_c   1.000
_cell.angle_alpha   90.00
_cell.angle_beta   90.00
_cell.angle_gamma   90.00
#
_symmetry.space_group_name_H-M   'P 1'
#
loop_
_entity.id
_entity.type
_entity.pdbx_description
1 polymer ?
#
loop_
_entity_poly.entity_id
_entity_poly.type
_entity_poly.pdbx_seq_one_letter_code
_entity_poly.pdbx_strand_id
1 'polypeptide(L)'
;MSTFNYMRPVWRKATLDLLLDPAFFKMDVNSLKQWLTVIDHLMTHDKTSFKELLARISTTQNSALSSLITSKEAEYEMRAQALKRLAFIVLSSELDQYQSQLPDIQERLSDNLRLSQVPNLHAQVFLCYRVLLLRLKPNHLVSMWPSMVTELVHVLLQIEQQLTGTANVSDDLKCDRNDQWMQLYLAACKLLETLCTLPSGYLAQFQM
;
A
#
# COMPACT_ATOMS: atom_id res chain seq x y z
N MET A 1 8.97 -1.85 27.35
CA MET A 1 9.95 -1.51 26.31
C MET A 1 11.33 -1.91 26.79
N SER A 2 11.89 -3.00 26.25
CA SER A 2 13.16 -3.57 26.73
C SER A 2 14.36 -2.70 26.34
N THR A 3 15.13 -2.30 27.35
CA THR A 3 16.21 -1.30 27.39
C THR A 3 17.52 -1.70 26.68
N PHE A 4 17.53 -2.77 25.88
CA PHE A 4 18.74 -3.37 25.31
C PHE A 4 19.03 -2.91 23.88
N ASN A 5 19.22 -1.60 23.70
CA ASN A 5 19.52 -1.01 22.38
C ASN A 5 20.75 -1.63 21.69
N TYR A 6 21.71 -2.16 22.46
CA TYR A 6 22.92 -2.80 21.94
C TYR A 6 22.66 -4.14 21.22
N MET A 7 21.53 -4.80 21.47
CA MET A 7 21.19 -6.05 20.77
C MET A 7 20.62 -5.82 19.37
N ARG A 8 20.18 -4.59 19.07
CA ARG A 8 19.51 -4.25 17.81
C ARG A 8 20.38 -4.52 16.57
N PRO A 9 21.67 -4.15 16.52
CA PRO A 9 22.51 -4.48 15.37
C PRO A 9 22.63 -5.98 15.10
N VAL A 10 22.46 -6.82 16.13
CA VAL A 10 22.59 -8.29 16.03
C VAL A 10 21.45 -8.88 15.19
N TRP A 11 20.21 -8.42 15.39
CA TRP A 11 19.04 -8.99 14.71
C TRP A 11 18.49 -8.13 13.57
N ARG A 12 18.87 -6.84 13.50
CA ARG A 12 18.37 -5.88 12.50
C ARG A 12 18.50 -6.42 11.08
N LYS A 13 19.70 -6.84 10.69
CA LYS A 13 19.96 -7.30 9.32
C LYS A 13 19.09 -8.51 8.97
N ALA A 14 19.12 -9.55 9.79
CA ALA A 14 18.33 -10.76 9.57
C ALA A 14 16.82 -10.45 9.49
N THR A 15 16.34 -9.51 10.29
CA THR A 15 14.93 -9.13 10.31
C THR A 15 14.53 -8.32 9.07
N LEU A 16 15.39 -7.41 8.61
CA LEU A 16 15.19 -6.71 7.34
C LEU A 16 15.24 -7.67 6.15
N ASP A 17 16.18 -8.62 6.14
CA ASP A 17 16.30 -9.63 5.09
C ASP A 17 15.02 -10.48 5.02
N LEU A 18 14.50 -10.92 6.17
CA LEU A 18 13.22 -11.64 6.25
C LEU A 18 12.03 -10.77 5.82
N LEU A 19 11.96 -9.51 6.29
CA LEU A 19 10.89 -8.59 5.89
C LEU A 19 10.87 -8.40 4.37
N LEU A 20 12.03 -8.31 3.73
CA LEU A 20 12.18 -8.09 2.29
C LEU A 20 12.04 -9.37 1.45
N ASP A 21 11.97 -10.54 2.09
CA ASP A 21 11.79 -11.82 1.40
C ASP A 21 10.44 -11.85 0.64
N PRO A 22 10.41 -12.29 -0.65
CA PRO A 22 9.17 -12.37 -1.42
C PRO A 22 8.08 -13.27 -0.82
N ALA A 23 8.47 -14.26 -0.02
CA ALA A 23 7.59 -15.17 0.69
C ALA A 23 7.23 -14.68 2.10
N PHE A 24 7.66 -13.48 2.53
CA PHE A 24 7.38 -12.96 3.88
C PHE A 24 5.91 -13.14 4.28
N PHE A 25 4.96 -12.70 3.45
CA PHE A 25 3.53 -12.80 3.77
C PHE A 25 2.94 -14.22 3.61
N LYS A 26 3.72 -15.22 3.21
CA LYS A 26 3.30 -16.63 3.19
C LYS A 26 3.46 -17.25 4.58
N MET A 27 2.72 -16.70 5.53
CA MET A 27 2.71 -17.14 6.93
C MET A 27 1.28 -17.12 7.49
N ASP A 28 1.07 -17.83 8.60
CA ASP A 28 -0.21 -17.82 9.29
C ASP A 28 -0.44 -16.49 10.05
N VAL A 29 -1.70 -16.26 10.44
CA VAL A 29 -2.12 -15.02 11.11
C VAL A 29 -1.46 -14.84 12.48
N ASN A 30 -1.16 -15.91 13.21
CA ASN A 30 -0.52 -15.78 14.53
C ASN A 30 0.92 -15.33 14.38
N SER A 31 1.66 -15.91 13.42
CA SER A 31 3.00 -15.43 13.05
C SER A 31 2.95 -13.97 12.64
N LEU A 32 2.02 -13.57 11.78
CA LEU A 32 1.89 -12.19 11.30
C LEU A 32 1.64 -11.18 12.44
N LYS A 33 0.86 -11.57 13.47
CA LYS A 33 0.64 -10.74 14.67
C LYS A 33 1.92 -10.51 15.46
N GLN A 34 2.77 -11.53 15.61
CA GLN A 34 4.07 -11.37 16.29
C GLN A 34 5.00 -10.43 15.48
N TRP A 35 4.94 -10.52 14.16
CA TRP A 35 5.70 -9.64 13.28
C TRP A 35 5.31 -8.17 13.41
N LEU A 36 4.07 -7.84 13.77
CA LEU A 36 3.70 -6.44 14.05
C LEU A 36 4.59 -5.86 15.16
N THR A 37 4.80 -6.60 16.25
CA THR A 37 5.66 -6.17 17.34
C THR A 37 7.13 -6.05 16.90
N VAL A 38 7.63 -7.04 16.15
CA VAL A 38 9.02 -7.03 15.67
C VAL A 38 9.30 -5.84 14.74
N ILE A 39 8.40 -5.58 13.79
CA ILE A 39 8.55 -4.49 12.82
C ILE A 39 8.44 -3.13 13.49
N ASP A 40 7.52 -2.95 14.43
CA ASP A 40 7.44 -1.71 15.22
C ASP A 40 8.78 -1.42 15.93
N HIS A 41 9.31 -2.41 16.67
CA HIS A 41 10.58 -2.25 17.38
C HIS A 41 11.75 -1.97 16.43
N LEU A 42 11.75 -2.56 15.23
CA LEU A 42 12.76 -2.31 14.20
C LEU A 42 12.66 -0.86 13.71
N MET A 43 11.49 -0.47 13.21
CA MET A 43 11.29 0.76 12.45
C MET A 43 11.27 2.02 13.31
N THR A 44 10.83 1.93 14.57
CA THR A 44 10.79 3.06 15.51
C THR A 44 12.17 3.69 15.75
N HIS A 45 13.24 2.91 15.61
CA HIS A 45 14.61 3.38 15.80
C HIS A 45 15.44 3.40 14.51
N ASP A 46 14.85 2.98 13.40
CA ASP A 46 15.54 2.74 12.15
C ASP A 46 14.93 3.54 10.99
N LYS A 47 15.12 4.85 11.05
CA LYS A 47 14.57 5.77 10.05
C LYS A 47 15.20 5.61 8.66
N THR A 48 16.38 5.00 8.55
CA THR A 48 17.04 4.79 7.25
C THR A 48 16.34 3.70 6.45
N SER A 49 16.01 2.57 7.07
CA SER A 49 15.35 1.46 6.38
C SER A 49 13.94 1.79 5.89
N PHE A 50 13.23 2.68 6.60
CA PHE A 50 11.96 3.21 6.09
C PHE A 50 12.13 4.03 4.80
N LYS A 51 13.14 4.92 4.74
CA LYS A 51 13.44 5.70 3.53
C LYS A 51 13.87 4.82 2.36
N GLU A 52 14.69 3.81 2.62
CA GLU A 52 15.10 2.83 1.62
C GLU A 52 13.90 2.06 1.05
N LEU A 53 12.91 1.71 1.89
CA LEU A 53 11.68 1.09 1.40
C LEU A 53 10.87 2.05 0.52
N LEU A 54 10.71 3.31 0.92
CA LEU A 54 10.01 4.30 0.10
C LEU A 54 10.69 4.52 -1.27
N ALA A 55 12.02 4.46 -1.33
CA ALA A 55 12.76 4.55 -2.58
C ALA A 55 12.39 3.43 -3.56
N ARG A 56 12.15 2.21 -3.07
CA ARG A 56 11.73 1.04 -3.88
C ARG A 56 10.33 1.15 -4.47
N ILE A 57 9.52 2.11 -4.01
CA ILE A 57 8.16 2.37 -4.51
C ILE A 57 8.16 3.45 -5.61
N SER A 58 9.25 4.21 -5.73
CA SER A 58 9.37 5.31 -6.69
C SER A 58 9.34 4.82 -8.14
N THR A 59 8.74 5.62 -9.02
CA THR A 59 8.71 5.39 -10.47
C THR A 59 9.97 5.92 -11.18
N THR A 60 10.78 6.74 -10.51
CA THR A 60 11.93 7.45 -11.10
C THR A 60 13.23 6.64 -11.08
N GLN A 61 13.31 5.58 -10.25
CA GLN A 61 14.56 4.81 -10.06
C GLN A 61 14.74 3.63 -11.03
N ASN A 62 14.35 3.76 -12.29
CA ASN A 62 14.81 2.83 -13.31
C ASN A 62 16.17 3.29 -13.86
N SER A 63 17.24 2.80 -13.23
CA SER A 63 18.55 2.78 -13.86
C SER A 63 18.42 2.17 -15.26
N ALA A 64 18.95 2.83 -16.28
CA ALA A 64 18.85 2.38 -17.68
C ALA A 64 19.39 0.95 -17.91
N LEU A 65 20.11 0.39 -16.94
CA LEU A 65 20.64 -0.98 -16.96
C LEU A 65 19.66 -2.02 -16.40
N SER A 66 18.78 -1.69 -15.46
CA SER A 66 17.81 -2.64 -14.88
C SER A 66 16.61 -2.88 -15.82
N SER A 67 16.23 -1.87 -16.61
CA SER A 67 15.18 -1.97 -17.62
C SER A 67 15.57 -2.79 -18.86
N LEU A 68 16.85 -3.12 -19.04
CA LEU A 68 17.33 -3.99 -20.12
C LEU A 68 17.22 -5.48 -19.80
N ILE A 69 17.04 -5.84 -18.52
CA ILE A 69 17.12 -7.23 -18.03
C ILE A 69 15.81 -7.69 -17.39
N THR A 70 14.97 -6.76 -16.89
CA THR A 70 13.74 -7.07 -16.15
C THR A 70 12.50 -6.62 -16.95
N SER A 71 11.44 -7.44 -16.95
CA SER A 71 10.17 -7.08 -17.59
C SER A 71 9.42 -6.02 -16.78
N LYS A 72 8.61 -5.18 -17.45
CA LYS A 72 7.75 -4.19 -16.77
C LYS A 72 6.82 -4.83 -15.74
N GLU A 73 6.28 -6.01 -16.04
CA GLU A 73 5.41 -6.76 -15.13
C GLU A 73 6.14 -7.13 -13.83
N ALA A 74 7.38 -7.60 -13.93
CA ALA A 74 8.19 -7.94 -12.75
C ALA A 74 8.51 -6.68 -11.91
N GLU A 75 8.77 -5.54 -12.54
CA GLU A 75 8.96 -4.28 -11.82
C GLU A 75 7.69 -3.82 -11.08
N TYR A 76 6.51 -4.00 -11.68
CA TYR A 76 5.23 -3.69 -11.04
C TYR A 76 4.96 -4.62 -9.85
N GLU A 77 5.26 -5.90 -9.98
CA GLU A 77 5.14 -6.85 -8.87
C GLU A 77 6.08 -6.47 -7.71
N MET A 78 7.35 -6.14 -8.00
CA MET A 78 8.29 -5.67 -6.96
C MET A 78 7.79 -4.42 -6.24
N ARG A 79 7.23 -3.46 -6.98
CA ARG A 79 6.63 -2.24 -6.42
C ARG A 79 5.38 -2.54 -5.60
N ALA A 80 4.51 -3.42 -6.06
CA ALA A 80 3.32 -3.86 -5.32
C ALA A 80 3.72 -4.50 -3.98
N GLN A 81 4.74 -5.35 -3.98
CA GLN A 81 5.26 -5.96 -2.77
C GLN A 81 5.92 -4.94 -1.83
N ALA A 82 6.55 -3.89 -2.35
CA ALA A 82 7.07 -2.79 -1.54
C ALA A 82 5.95 -1.95 -0.90
N LEU A 83 4.89 -1.63 -1.65
CA LEU A 83 3.69 -0.96 -1.12
C LEU A 83 3.00 -1.78 -0.02
N LYS A 84 2.87 -3.09 -0.22
CA LYS A 84 2.31 -3.99 0.80
C LYS A 84 3.12 -3.98 2.10
N ARG A 85 4.46 -3.93 2.01
CA ARG A 85 5.34 -3.80 3.17
C ARG A 85 5.23 -2.44 3.83
N LEU A 86 5.10 -1.35 3.06
CA LEU A 86 4.82 -0.03 3.60
C LEU A 86 3.52 -0.05 4.43
N ALA A 87 2.44 -0.60 3.87
CA ALA A 87 1.19 -0.78 4.61
C ALA A 87 1.38 -1.59 5.89
N PHE A 88 2.14 -2.69 5.85
CA PHE A 88 2.40 -3.50 7.05
C PHE A 88 3.20 -2.75 8.12
N ILE A 89 4.21 -1.98 7.74
CA ILE A 89 5.02 -1.16 8.65
C ILE A 89 4.18 -0.07 9.32
N VAL A 90 3.37 0.65 8.55
CA VAL A 90 2.46 1.65 9.12
C VAL A 90 1.42 0.97 10.01
N LEU A 91 0.94 -0.23 9.65
CA LEU A 91 0.02 -0.99 10.48
C LEU A 91 0.66 -1.43 11.80
N SER A 92 1.95 -1.73 11.83
CA SER A 92 2.64 -2.11 13.08
C SER A 92 2.88 -0.95 14.05
N SER A 93 2.87 0.29 13.57
CA SER A 93 3.32 1.44 14.36
C SER A 93 2.28 1.98 15.34
N GLU A 94 2.73 2.89 16.21
CA GLU A 94 1.86 3.73 17.01
C GLU A 94 1.04 4.71 16.14
N LEU A 95 -0.06 5.23 16.69
CA LEU A 95 -0.91 6.23 16.04
C LEU A 95 -0.08 7.49 15.73
N ASP A 96 -0.23 8.03 14.52
CA ASP A 96 0.47 9.23 14.02
C ASP A 96 2.01 9.13 13.89
N GLN A 97 2.62 7.96 14.16
CA GLN A 97 4.08 7.79 14.13
C GLN A 97 4.74 8.24 12.81
N TYR A 98 4.05 8.04 11.68
CA TYR A 98 4.55 8.38 10.33
C TYR A 98 4.05 9.72 9.80
N GLN A 99 3.44 10.58 10.62
CA GLN A 99 2.92 11.89 10.20
C GLN A 99 3.99 12.73 9.47
N SER A 100 5.22 12.74 9.96
CA SER A 100 6.30 13.54 9.34
C SER A 100 6.75 13.03 7.96
N GLN A 101 6.50 11.76 7.65
CA GLN A 101 6.81 11.13 6.37
C GLN A 101 5.59 11.06 5.45
N LEU A 102 4.42 11.53 5.91
CA LEU A 102 3.18 11.46 5.15
C LEU A 102 3.26 12.15 3.79
N PRO A 103 3.95 13.29 3.60
CA PRO A 103 4.13 13.87 2.27
C PRO A 103 4.84 12.92 1.31
N ASP A 104 5.93 12.27 1.74
CA ASP A 104 6.67 11.31 0.93
C ASP A 104 5.81 10.08 0.61
N ILE A 105 5.04 9.58 1.58
CA ILE A 105 4.09 8.49 1.37
C ILE A 105 3.05 8.89 0.33
N GLN A 106 2.45 10.07 0.46
CA GLN A 106 1.43 10.59 -0.45
C GLN A 106 1.97 10.72 -1.89
N GLU A 107 3.19 11.23 -2.05
CA GLU A 107 3.87 11.30 -3.35
C GLU A 107 3.97 9.91 -3.98
N ARG A 108 4.47 8.92 -3.23
CA ARG A 108 4.64 7.54 -3.72
C ARG A 108 3.32 6.86 -4.08
N LEU A 109 2.25 7.07 -3.31
CA LEU A 109 0.93 6.53 -3.64
C LEU A 109 0.40 7.19 -4.93
N SER A 110 0.49 8.52 -5.02
CA SER A 110 0.01 9.28 -6.18
C SER A 110 0.75 8.92 -7.46
N ASP A 111 2.08 8.74 -7.39
CA ASP A 111 2.91 8.34 -8.53
C ASP A 111 2.50 6.97 -9.09
N ASN A 112 2.13 6.03 -8.22
CA ASN A 112 1.70 4.69 -8.65
C ASN A 112 0.26 4.69 -9.21
N LEU A 113 -0.63 5.55 -8.72
CA LEU A 113 -1.98 5.71 -9.27
C LEU A 113 -1.99 6.30 -10.69
N ARG A 114 -0.97 7.08 -11.06
CA ARG A 114 -0.84 7.62 -12.44
C ARG A 114 -0.62 6.53 -13.50
N LEU A 115 -0.23 5.32 -13.10
CA LEU A 115 -0.04 4.20 -14.02
C LEU A 115 -1.39 3.59 -14.40
N SER A 116 -1.81 3.78 -15.64
CA SER A 116 -3.06 3.22 -16.16
C SER A 116 -2.98 1.70 -16.30
N GLN A 117 -4.08 1.00 -16.00
CA GLN A 117 -4.24 -0.44 -16.24
C GLN A 117 -3.23 -1.33 -15.48
N VAL A 118 -2.82 -0.94 -14.26
CA VAL A 118 -1.95 -1.75 -13.39
C VAL A 118 -2.67 -2.13 -12.09
N PRO A 119 -3.67 -3.03 -12.16
CA PRO A 119 -4.61 -3.28 -11.06
C PRO A 119 -3.94 -3.79 -9.78
N ASN A 120 -2.86 -4.57 -9.91
CA ASN A 120 -2.14 -5.10 -8.75
C ASN A 120 -1.47 -3.99 -7.91
N LEU A 121 -0.93 -2.93 -8.56
CA LEU A 121 -0.39 -1.77 -7.84
C LEU A 121 -1.49 -0.97 -7.14
N HIS A 122 -2.57 -0.67 -7.87
CA HIS A 122 -3.71 0.08 -7.35
C HIS A 122 -4.33 -0.63 -6.13
N ALA A 123 -4.41 -1.97 -6.16
CA ALA A 123 -4.89 -2.76 -5.02
C ALA A 123 -4.02 -2.56 -3.77
N GLN A 124 -2.69 -2.48 -3.92
CA GLN A 124 -1.79 -2.20 -2.79
C GLN A 124 -1.86 -0.74 -2.34
N VAL A 125 -2.11 0.21 -3.23
CA VAL A 125 -2.38 1.61 -2.85
C VAL A 125 -3.65 1.71 -2.00
N PHE A 126 -4.72 1.00 -2.37
CA PHE A 126 -5.93 0.93 -1.56
C PHE A 126 -5.69 0.27 -0.20
N LEU A 127 -4.86 -0.76 -0.13
CA LEU A 127 -4.42 -1.33 1.15
C LEU A 127 -3.68 -0.28 2.01
N CYS A 128 -2.77 0.50 1.43
CA CYS A 128 -2.09 1.59 2.12
C CYS A 128 -3.08 2.64 2.65
N TYR A 129 -4.03 3.10 1.83
CA TYR A 129 -5.07 4.03 2.25
C TYR A 129 -5.86 3.53 3.45
N ARG A 130 -6.28 2.25 3.42
CA ARG A 130 -6.97 1.62 4.55
C ARG A 130 -6.14 1.66 5.83
N VAL A 131 -4.87 1.28 5.75
CA VAL A 131 -3.98 1.32 6.92
C VAL A 131 -3.79 2.75 7.43
N LEU A 132 -3.61 3.72 6.54
CA LEU A 132 -3.45 5.13 6.90
C LEU A 132 -4.69 5.67 7.62
N LEU A 133 -5.90 5.30 7.18
CA LEU A 133 -7.16 5.63 7.86
C LEU A 133 -7.21 5.08 9.30
N LEU A 134 -6.63 3.90 9.54
CA LEU A 134 -6.59 3.25 10.86
C LEU A 134 -5.47 3.77 11.77
N ARG A 135 -4.41 4.36 11.20
CA ARG A 135 -3.16 4.69 11.92
C ARG A 135 -2.84 6.17 11.99
N LEU A 136 -3.57 7.01 11.27
CA LEU A 136 -3.43 8.46 11.31
C LEU A 136 -4.73 9.12 11.75
N LYS A 137 -4.59 10.20 12.52
CA LYS A 137 -5.73 11.07 12.84
C LYS A 137 -6.29 11.73 11.58
N PRO A 138 -7.60 12.02 11.56
CA PRO A 138 -8.27 12.57 10.40
C PRO A 138 -7.66 13.84 9.82
N ASN A 139 -7.19 14.75 10.68
CA ASN A 139 -6.57 16.01 10.27
C ASN A 139 -5.36 15.82 9.36
N HIS A 140 -4.68 14.67 9.46
CA HIS A 140 -3.52 14.36 8.62
C HIS A 140 -3.92 13.82 7.24
N LEU A 141 -5.14 13.30 7.09
CA LEU A 141 -5.61 12.64 5.87
C LEU A 141 -6.29 13.59 4.88
N VAL A 142 -6.49 14.85 5.28
CA VAL A 142 -7.20 15.88 4.52
C VAL A 142 -6.63 16.05 3.10
N SER A 143 -5.31 16.11 2.97
CA SER A 143 -4.65 16.31 1.67
C SER A 143 -4.75 15.11 0.73
N MET A 144 -5.01 13.91 1.27
CA MET A 144 -5.02 12.65 0.52
C MET A 144 -6.44 12.21 0.16
N TRP A 145 -7.45 12.76 0.85
CA TRP A 145 -8.85 12.43 0.65
C TRP A 145 -9.34 12.54 -0.81
N PRO A 146 -9.09 13.65 -1.55
CA PRO A 146 -9.58 13.77 -2.92
C PRO A 146 -9.04 12.68 -3.84
N SER A 147 -7.75 12.34 -3.70
CA SER A 147 -7.12 11.27 -4.47
C SER A 147 -7.74 9.91 -4.15
N MET A 148 -7.98 9.63 -2.86
CA MET A 148 -8.58 8.38 -2.41
C MET A 148 -9.99 8.19 -2.96
N VAL A 149 -10.83 9.22 -2.88
CA VAL A 149 -12.21 9.18 -3.39
C VAL A 149 -12.24 9.08 -4.91
N THR A 150 -11.42 9.89 -5.60
CA THR A 150 -11.36 9.89 -7.07
C THR A 150 -11.04 8.51 -7.61
N GLU A 151 -10.02 7.86 -7.06
CA GLU A 151 -9.61 6.54 -7.50
C GLU A 151 -10.65 5.47 -7.11
N LEU A 152 -11.25 5.54 -5.92
CA LEU A 152 -12.31 4.63 -5.51
C LEU A 152 -13.52 4.72 -6.45
N VAL A 153 -13.96 5.94 -6.79
CA VAL A 153 -15.05 6.17 -7.76
C VAL A 153 -14.67 5.64 -9.13
N HIS A 154 -13.44 5.86 -9.59
CA HIS A 154 -12.96 5.36 -10.87
C HIS A 154 -13.09 3.83 -10.96
N VAL A 155 -12.62 3.10 -9.94
CA VAL A 155 -12.72 1.63 -9.89
C VAL A 155 -14.17 1.16 -9.80
N LEU A 156 -15.03 1.85 -9.04
CA LEU A 156 -16.45 1.51 -8.94
C LEU A 156 -17.19 1.71 -10.28
N LEU A 157 -16.90 2.79 -11.01
CA LEU A 157 -17.43 3.02 -12.36
C LEU A 157 -16.94 1.94 -13.34
N GLN A 158 -15.69 1.49 -13.21
CA GLN A 158 -15.18 0.40 -14.01
C GLN A 158 -15.92 -0.92 -13.73
N ILE A 159 -16.20 -1.22 -12.46
CA ILE A 159 -17.03 -2.39 -12.07
C ILE A 159 -18.42 -2.27 -12.70
N GLU A 160 -19.06 -1.10 -12.62
CA GLU A 160 -20.38 -0.85 -13.22
C GLU A 160 -20.37 -1.07 -14.74
N GLN A 161 -19.39 -0.53 -15.45
CA GLN A 161 -19.25 -0.71 -16.90
C GLN A 161 -19.10 -2.17 -17.30
N GLN A 162 -18.32 -2.94 -16.52
CA GLN A 162 -18.17 -4.38 -16.75
C GLN A 162 -19.45 -5.17 -16.48
N LEU A 163 -20.21 -4.82 -15.43
CA LEU A 163 -21.46 -5.49 -15.09
C LEU A 163 -22.61 -5.16 -16.06
N THR A 164 -22.65 -3.93 -16.57
CA THR A 164 -23.70 -3.46 -17.51
C THR A 164 -23.45 -3.86 -18.96
N GLY A 165 -22.28 -4.41 -19.28
CA GLY A 165 -21.92 -4.80 -20.65
C GLY A 165 -21.80 -3.63 -21.62
N THR A 166 -21.74 -2.39 -21.13
CA THR A 166 -21.64 -1.15 -21.93
C THR A 166 -20.21 -0.87 -22.42
N ALA A 167 -19.26 -1.72 -22.05
CA ALA A 167 -17.90 -1.66 -22.52
C ALA A 167 -17.84 -2.02 -24.02
N ASN A 168 -17.75 -1.01 -24.90
CA ASN A 168 -17.36 -1.16 -26.31
C ASN A 168 -15.89 -1.56 -26.42
N VAL A 169 -15.55 -2.73 -25.88
CA VAL A 169 -14.19 -3.24 -25.98
C VAL A 169 -14.19 -4.33 -27.02
N SER A 170 -13.48 -4.02 -28.11
CA SER A 170 -12.94 -4.99 -29.06
C SER A 170 -12.60 -6.31 -28.37
N ASP A 171 -12.94 -7.40 -29.05
CA ASP A 171 -12.90 -8.85 -28.73
C ASP A 171 -11.59 -9.41 -28.09
N ASP A 172 -10.66 -8.54 -27.66
CA ASP A 172 -9.45 -8.84 -26.89
C ASP A 172 -9.65 -8.81 -25.35
N LEU A 173 -10.79 -8.29 -24.86
CA LEU A 173 -11.21 -8.44 -23.45
C LEU A 173 -12.23 -9.56 -23.29
N LYS A 174 -11.97 -10.75 -23.85
CA LYS A 174 -12.52 -11.94 -23.24
C LYS A 174 -12.03 -11.94 -21.80
N CYS A 175 -12.94 -11.57 -20.92
CA CYS A 175 -12.84 -11.55 -19.47
C CYS A 175 -12.60 -13.00 -19.00
N ASP A 176 -11.42 -13.51 -19.31
CA ASP A 176 -10.80 -14.41 -18.37
C ASP A 176 -10.58 -13.55 -17.13
N ARG A 177 -11.14 -14.02 -16.02
CA ARG A 177 -11.16 -13.38 -14.71
C ARG A 177 -9.72 -13.14 -14.26
N ASN A 178 -9.05 -12.11 -14.78
CA ASN A 178 -7.67 -11.84 -14.46
C ASN A 178 -7.64 -11.51 -12.96
N ASP A 179 -7.06 -12.44 -12.18
CA ASP A 179 -7.08 -12.45 -10.72
C ASP A 179 -6.71 -11.08 -10.16
N GLN A 180 -5.80 -10.34 -10.81
CA GLN A 180 -5.35 -9.02 -10.39
C GLN A 180 -6.48 -7.96 -10.40
N TRP A 181 -7.37 -7.97 -11.40
CA TRP A 181 -8.52 -7.06 -11.44
C TRP A 181 -9.52 -7.37 -10.33
N MET A 182 -9.75 -8.65 -10.04
CA MET A 182 -10.63 -9.05 -8.94
C MET A 182 -10.04 -8.67 -7.59
N GLN A 183 -8.70 -8.74 -7.44
CA GLN A 183 -8.02 -8.23 -6.26
C GLN A 183 -8.20 -6.71 -6.11
N LEU A 184 -8.13 -5.94 -7.19
CA LEU A 184 -8.39 -4.50 -7.17
C LEU A 184 -9.83 -4.20 -6.72
N TYR A 185 -10.83 -4.87 -7.29
CA TYR A 185 -12.23 -4.68 -6.91
C TYR A 185 -12.47 -5.02 -5.44
N LEU A 186 -11.90 -6.13 -4.97
CA LEU A 186 -11.95 -6.49 -3.55
C LEU A 186 -11.27 -5.44 -2.66
N ALA A 187 -10.12 -4.90 -3.08
CA ALA A 187 -9.43 -3.84 -2.35
C ALA A 187 -10.27 -2.56 -2.28
N ALA A 188 -10.96 -2.21 -3.37
CA ALA A 188 -11.87 -1.07 -3.46
C ALA A 188 -13.04 -1.23 -2.48
N CYS A 189 -13.72 -2.37 -2.51
CA CYS A 189 -14.82 -2.66 -1.59
C CYS A 189 -14.37 -2.62 -0.11
N LYS A 190 -13.19 -3.18 0.19
CA LYS A 190 -12.60 -3.13 1.54
C LYS A 190 -12.28 -1.70 2.00
N LEU A 191 -11.83 -0.85 1.08
CA LEU A 191 -11.58 0.57 1.37
C LEU A 191 -12.91 1.30 1.62
N LEU A 192 -13.90 1.10 0.75
CA LEU A 192 -15.25 1.65 0.91
C LEU A 192 -15.88 1.23 2.26
N GLU A 193 -15.82 -0.05 2.61
CA GLU A 193 -16.27 -0.55 3.92
C GLU A 193 -15.57 0.18 5.07
N THR A 194 -14.24 0.31 4.98
CA THR A 194 -13.46 1.04 6.01
C THR A 194 -13.98 2.46 6.15
N LEU A 195 -14.21 3.17 5.04
CA LEU A 195 -14.74 4.54 5.03
C LEU A 195 -16.15 4.63 5.63
N CYS A 196 -17.05 3.70 5.28
CA CYS A 196 -18.42 3.67 5.79
C CYS A 196 -18.51 3.33 7.28
N THR A 197 -17.51 2.65 7.84
CA THR A 197 -17.46 2.30 9.28
C THR A 197 -16.80 3.36 10.16
N LEU A 198 -16.28 4.45 9.58
CA LEU A 198 -15.70 5.54 10.36
C LEU A 198 -16.79 6.29 11.16
N PRO A 199 -16.51 6.70 12.40
CA PRO A 199 -17.47 7.49 13.19
C PRO A 199 -17.93 8.74 12.44
N SER A 200 -19.20 9.13 12.64
CA SER A 200 -19.73 10.39 12.12
C SER A 200 -18.87 11.57 12.59
N GLY A 201 -18.40 12.41 11.66
CA GLY A 201 -17.51 13.53 11.96
C GLY A 201 -16.03 13.16 12.09
N TYR A 202 -15.65 11.89 11.92
CA TYR A 202 -14.24 11.49 11.87
C TYR A 202 -13.51 12.29 10.80
N LEU A 203 -14.08 12.39 9.60
CA LEU A 203 -13.63 13.28 8.53
C LEU A 203 -14.62 14.44 8.37
N ALA A 204 -14.85 15.23 9.44
CA ALA A 204 -15.84 16.31 9.46
C ALA A 204 -15.74 17.30 8.30
N GLN A 205 -14.52 17.53 7.78
CA GLN A 205 -14.29 18.41 6.62
C GLN A 205 -14.78 17.83 5.29
N PHE A 206 -15.23 16.57 5.27
CA PHE A 206 -15.56 15.80 4.07
C PHE A 206 -16.94 15.16 4.15
N GLN A 207 -17.79 15.62 5.07
CA GLN A 207 -19.21 15.30 5.04
C GLN A 207 -19.82 15.95 3.79
N MET A 208 -20.39 15.14 2.90
CA MET A 208 -21.27 15.62 1.82
C MET A 208 -22.49 16.32 2.40
#